data_AF-X8DDY2-F1
#
_entry.id   AF-X8DDY2-F1
#
_cell.length_a   1.000
_cell.length_b   1.000
_cell.length_c   1.000
_cell.angle_alpha   90.00
_cell.angle_beta   90.00
_cell.angle_gamma   90.00
#
_symmetry.space_group_name_H-M   'P 1'
#
loop_
_entity.id
_entity.type
_entity.pdbx_description
1 polymer ?
#
loop_
_entity_poly.entity_id
_entity_poly.type
_entity_poly.pdbx_seq_one_letter_code
_entity_poly.pdbx_strand_id
1 'polypeptide(L)'
;MIDESDPASTDPALDLFNQANGPAYAPEFVVKYREGQAARNHRITSWALEELARVRAAGFSDRAFTVHRTWADPRMVDPTLEPTKRPANLCYAGVPVKANRSTFGIGCATTLKNWLGMWSLSHAQTRAEPHLADVTVPALVINADGDTGVFPSDARRIYDALGATDKSQATIDADHYFQNPGARQAQADTIAEWASKRW
;
A
#
# COMPACT_ATOMS: atom_id res chain seq x y z
N MET A 1 0.12 -14.81 -8.23
CA MET A 1 -0.77 -16.00 -8.19
C MET A 1 -1.25 -16.25 -9.60
N ILE A 2 -1.43 -17.52 -9.99
CA ILE A 2 -1.93 -17.87 -11.33
C ILE A 2 -3.46 -17.98 -11.30
N ASP A 3 -3.98 -18.68 -10.28
CA ASP A 3 -5.42 -18.81 -10.00
C ASP A 3 -5.76 -18.02 -8.72
N GLU A 4 -6.79 -17.18 -8.77
CA GLU A 4 -7.26 -16.40 -7.61
C GLU A 4 -8.08 -17.24 -6.62
N SER A 5 -8.62 -18.38 -7.05
CA SER A 5 -9.39 -19.30 -6.20
C SER A 5 -8.53 -20.32 -5.44
N ASP A 6 -7.27 -20.48 -5.84
CA ASP A 6 -6.29 -21.34 -5.16
C ASP A 6 -5.16 -20.49 -4.54
N PRO A 7 -5.16 -20.29 -3.21
CA PRO A 7 -4.13 -19.51 -2.54
C PRO A 7 -2.74 -20.16 -2.58
N ALA A 8 -2.58 -21.41 -3.00
CA ALA A 8 -1.28 -22.06 -3.22
C ALA A 8 -0.74 -21.84 -4.65
N SER A 9 -1.60 -21.47 -5.60
CA SER A 9 -1.28 -21.26 -7.01
C SER A 9 -0.27 -20.13 -7.22
N THR A 10 0.96 -20.48 -7.56
CA THR A 10 2.11 -19.56 -7.58
C THR A 10 2.80 -19.59 -8.94
N ASP A 11 3.03 -18.41 -9.52
CA ASP A 11 3.95 -18.24 -10.64
C ASP A 11 5.36 -18.03 -10.06
N PRO A 12 6.32 -18.96 -10.23
CA PRO A 12 7.66 -18.83 -9.68
C PRO A 12 8.42 -17.60 -10.18
N ALA A 13 8.10 -17.10 -11.38
CA ALA A 13 8.75 -15.95 -11.98
C ALA A 13 8.24 -14.60 -11.42
N LEU A 14 7.14 -14.63 -10.65
CA LEU A 14 6.56 -13.49 -9.95
C LEU A 14 6.40 -13.76 -8.44
N ASP A 15 7.01 -14.82 -7.91
CA ASP A 15 7.01 -15.09 -6.47
C ASP A 15 8.11 -14.28 -5.80
N LEU A 16 7.72 -13.25 -5.05
CA LEU A 16 8.63 -12.40 -4.29
C LEU A 16 9.50 -13.21 -3.31
N PHE A 17 9.00 -14.33 -2.81
CA PHE A 17 9.67 -15.15 -1.79
C PHE A 17 10.43 -16.35 -2.37
N ASN A 18 10.45 -16.49 -3.69
CA ASN A 18 11.31 -17.45 -4.36
C ASN A 18 12.76 -16.94 -4.32
N GLN A 19 13.66 -17.72 -3.72
CA GLN A 19 15.08 -17.37 -3.55
C GLN A 19 15.79 -17.06 -4.88
N ALA A 20 15.30 -17.62 -6.00
CA ALA A 20 15.85 -17.33 -7.32
C ALA A 20 15.63 -15.88 -7.78
N ASN A 21 14.66 -15.17 -7.20
CA ASN A 21 14.34 -13.78 -7.56
C ASN A 21 15.06 -12.75 -6.67
N GLY A 22 15.52 -13.14 -5.47
CA GLY A 22 16.16 -12.26 -4.49
C GLY A 22 15.75 -12.56 -3.04
N PRO A 23 15.99 -11.61 -2.11
CA PRO A 23 16.72 -10.34 -2.28
C PRO A 23 18.25 -10.53 -2.39
N ALA A 24 19.01 -9.54 -2.90
CA ALA A 24 18.54 -8.27 -3.46
C ALA A 24 17.85 -8.45 -4.81
N TYR A 25 16.75 -7.73 -5.04
CA TYR A 25 15.97 -7.86 -6.27
C TYR A 25 16.61 -7.05 -7.40
N ALA A 26 16.83 -7.70 -8.54
CA ALA A 26 17.31 -7.00 -9.72
C ALA A 26 16.26 -5.96 -10.22
N PRO A 27 16.68 -4.79 -10.73
CA PRO A 27 15.75 -3.76 -11.20
C PRO A 27 14.71 -4.27 -12.20
N GLU A 28 15.12 -5.14 -13.13
CA GLU A 28 14.25 -5.77 -14.12
C GLU A 28 13.19 -6.69 -13.48
N PHE A 29 13.54 -7.38 -12.39
CA PHE A 29 12.57 -8.15 -11.63
C PHE A 29 11.53 -7.24 -10.97
N VAL A 30 11.97 -6.14 -10.35
CA VAL A 30 11.05 -5.18 -9.70
C VAL A 30 10.04 -4.60 -10.69
N VAL A 31 10.49 -4.23 -11.90
CA VAL A 31 9.61 -3.75 -12.99
C VAL A 31 8.59 -4.82 -13.37
N LYS A 32 9.07 -6.01 -13.76
CA LYS A 32 8.21 -7.13 -14.17
C LYS A 32 7.22 -7.52 -13.06
N TYR A 33 7.67 -7.52 -11.80
CA TYR A 33 6.86 -7.84 -10.65
C TYR A 33 5.72 -6.83 -10.48
N ARG A 34 6.02 -5.53 -10.52
CA ARG A 34 5.00 -4.46 -10.40
C ARG A 34 3.99 -4.51 -11.55
N GLU A 35 4.44 -4.74 -12.77
CA GLU A 35 3.56 -4.96 -13.93
C GLU A 35 2.65 -6.17 -13.74
N GLY A 36 3.20 -7.31 -13.27
CA GLY A 36 2.44 -8.51 -12.98
C GLY A 36 1.36 -8.30 -11.90
N GLN A 37 1.68 -7.54 -10.85
CA GLN A 37 0.75 -7.19 -9.78
C GLN A 37 -0.36 -6.24 -10.26
N ALA A 38 -0.03 -5.26 -11.11
CA ALA A 38 -1.02 -4.39 -11.74
C ALA A 38 -1.95 -5.18 -12.67
N ALA A 39 -1.39 -6.06 -13.51
CA ALA A 39 -2.16 -6.93 -14.39
C ALA A 39 -3.09 -7.86 -13.59
N ARG A 40 -2.63 -8.40 -12.45
CA ARG A 40 -3.46 -9.17 -11.52
C ARG A 40 -4.64 -8.35 -11.00
N ASN A 41 -4.39 -7.12 -10.52
CA ASN A 41 -5.45 -6.24 -10.04
C ASN A 41 -6.49 -5.95 -11.14
N HIS A 42 -6.06 -5.73 -12.37
CA HIS A 42 -6.97 -5.53 -13.51
C HIS A 42 -7.80 -6.78 -13.83
N ARG A 43 -7.21 -7.99 -13.79
CA ARG A 43 -7.98 -9.24 -13.97
C ARG A 43 -9.05 -9.42 -12.90
N ILE A 44 -8.71 -9.20 -11.62
CA ILE A 44 -9.68 -9.27 -10.52
C ILE A 44 -10.79 -8.21 -10.72
N THR A 45 -10.42 -7.01 -11.17
CA THR A 45 -11.38 -5.94 -11.45
C THR A 45 -12.35 -6.32 -12.57
N SER A 46 -11.87 -6.83 -13.69
CA SER A 46 -12.73 -7.26 -14.80
C SER A 46 -13.69 -8.35 -14.35
N TRP A 47 -13.18 -9.38 -13.66
CA TRP A 47 -14.02 -10.41 -13.07
C TRP A 47 -15.06 -9.83 -12.10
N ALA A 48 -14.67 -8.88 -11.23
CA ALA A 48 -15.57 -8.31 -10.26
C ALA A 48 -16.73 -7.52 -10.90
N LEU A 49 -16.48 -6.86 -12.04
CA LEU A 49 -17.52 -6.17 -12.82
C LEU A 49 -18.50 -7.16 -13.45
N GLU A 50 -17.98 -8.19 -14.12
CA GLU A 50 -18.79 -9.25 -14.74
C GLU A 50 -19.63 -9.98 -13.69
N GLU A 51 -19.01 -10.34 -12.57
CA GLU A 51 -19.65 -11.02 -11.48
C GLU A 51 -20.71 -10.14 -10.80
N LEU A 52 -20.46 -8.83 -10.65
CA LEU A 52 -21.43 -7.90 -10.09
C LEU A 52 -22.67 -7.79 -10.98
N ALA A 53 -22.49 -7.74 -12.30
CA ALA A 53 -23.59 -7.77 -13.25
C ALA A 53 -24.38 -9.09 -13.15
N ARG A 54 -23.69 -10.23 -13.09
CA ARG A 54 -24.30 -11.55 -12.99
C ARG A 54 -25.14 -11.73 -11.73
N VAL A 55 -24.60 -11.39 -10.55
CA VAL A 55 -25.32 -11.56 -9.28
C VAL A 55 -26.51 -10.59 -9.16
N ARG A 56 -26.40 -9.38 -9.73
CA ARG A 56 -27.51 -8.43 -9.81
C ARG A 56 -28.65 -8.91 -10.69
N ALA A 57 -28.34 -9.50 -11.85
CA ALA A 57 -29.36 -10.11 -12.70
C ALA A 57 -30.10 -11.26 -11.99
N ALA A 58 -29.45 -11.93 -11.05
CA ALA A 58 -30.04 -12.96 -10.20
C ALA A 58 -30.73 -12.43 -8.93
N GLY A 59 -30.86 -11.11 -8.77
CA GLY A 59 -31.55 -10.48 -7.64
C GLY A 59 -30.69 -10.19 -6.41
N PHE A 60 -29.39 -10.45 -6.44
CA PHE A 60 -28.46 -10.13 -5.34
C PHE A 60 -27.89 -8.71 -5.50
N SER A 61 -27.69 -8.01 -4.40
CA SER A 61 -27.16 -6.64 -4.44
C SER A 61 -25.63 -6.57 -4.56
N ASP A 62 -24.93 -7.59 -4.08
CA ASP A 62 -23.46 -7.73 -4.02
C ASP A 62 -23.08 -9.19 -3.68
N ARG A 63 -21.79 -9.54 -3.72
CA ARG A 63 -21.24 -10.85 -3.32
C ARG A 63 -19.91 -10.68 -2.60
N ALA A 64 -19.68 -11.47 -1.54
CA ALA A 64 -18.38 -11.57 -0.89
C ALA A 64 -17.42 -12.51 -1.65
N PHE A 65 -16.14 -12.17 -1.66
CA PHE A 65 -15.06 -13.00 -2.19
C PHE A 65 -13.74 -12.71 -1.47
N THR A 66 -12.73 -13.56 -1.70
CA THR A 66 -11.41 -13.42 -1.09
C THR A 66 -10.34 -12.96 -2.07
N VAL A 67 -9.38 -12.17 -1.58
CA VAL A 67 -8.17 -11.79 -2.31
C VAL A 67 -6.96 -12.15 -1.47
N HIS A 68 -6.18 -13.12 -1.92
CA HIS A 68 -5.04 -13.62 -1.17
C HIS A 68 -3.75 -12.85 -1.47
N ARG A 69 -2.75 -12.97 -0.59
CA ARG A 69 -1.36 -12.53 -0.83
C ARG A 69 -1.23 -11.03 -1.14
N THR A 70 -1.62 -10.18 -0.18
CA THR A 70 -1.59 -8.71 -0.29
C THR A 70 -0.45 -8.04 0.48
N TRP A 71 0.49 -8.81 1.06
CA TRP A 71 1.65 -8.32 1.82
C TRP A 71 2.97 -8.59 1.09
N ALA A 72 3.06 -8.14 -0.16
CA ALA A 72 4.18 -8.48 -1.04
C ALA A 72 4.68 -7.28 -1.85
N ASP A 73 4.87 -6.13 -1.20
CA ASP A 73 5.68 -5.05 -1.79
C ASP A 73 7.17 -5.42 -1.65
N PRO A 74 7.97 -5.41 -2.75
CA PRO A 74 9.40 -5.73 -2.68
C PRO A 74 10.19 -4.92 -1.64
N ARG A 75 9.77 -3.68 -1.37
CA ARG A 75 10.41 -2.78 -0.40
C ARG A 75 10.29 -3.26 1.05
N MET A 76 9.34 -4.15 1.34
CA MET A 76 9.19 -4.79 2.66
C MET A 76 10.23 -5.90 2.88
N VAL A 77 10.81 -6.46 1.81
CA VAL A 77 11.77 -7.57 1.87
C VAL A 77 13.19 -7.08 1.64
N ASP A 78 13.38 -6.23 0.63
CA ASP A 78 14.67 -5.70 0.24
C ASP A 78 14.88 -4.27 0.76
N PRO A 79 15.74 -4.07 1.78
CA PRO A 79 16.00 -2.75 2.35
C PRO A 79 16.81 -1.84 1.42
N THR A 80 17.37 -2.36 0.33
CA THR A 80 18.11 -1.55 -0.65
C THR A 80 17.18 -0.79 -1.59
N LEU A 81 15.92 -1.20 -1.71
CA LEU A 81 14.88 -0.50 -2.47
C LEU A 81 14.31 0.66 -1.66
N GLU A 82 14.68 1.90 -1.98
CA GLU A 82 14.39 3.10 -1.15
C GLU A 82 14.96 3.00 0.27
N PRO A 83 16.28 3.05 0.49
CA PRO A 83 16.89 2.83 1.81
C PRO A 83 16.42 3.82 2.89
N THR A 84 16.05 3.31 4.06
CA THR A 84 15.70 4.08 5.27
C THR A 84 16.13 3.32 6.54
N LYS A 85 15.78 3.80 7.75
CA LYS A 85 16.02 3.09 9.02
C LYS A 85 15.11 1.88 9.27
N ARG A 86 14.26 1.49 8.31
CA ARG A 86 13.37 0.35 8.49
C ARG A 86 14.16 -0.98 8.64
N PRO A 87 13.71 -1.91 9.49
CA PRO A 87 14.29 -3.24 9.52
C PRO A 87 14.09 -3.97 8.18
N ALA A 88 15.09 -4.72 7.76
CA ALA A 88 14.98 -5.58 6.58
C ALA A 88 13.96 -6.70 6.81
N ASN A 89 13.28 -7.12 5.74
CA ASN A 89 12.30 -8.22 5.76
C ASN A 89 11.21 -8.07 6.83
N LEU A 90 10.63 -6.88 6.92
CA LEU A 90 9.59 -6.53 7.88
C LEU A 90 8.51 -5.68 7.20
N CYS A 91 7.25 -6.03 7.48
CA CYS A 91 6.09 -5.16 7.29
C CYS A 91 5.43 -4.92 8.65
N TYR A 92 4.51 -3.95 8.77
CA TYR A 92 3.85 -3.68 10.05
C TYR A 92 2.87 -4.80 10.48
N ALA A 93 2.66 -5.82 9.65
CA ALA A 93 1.98 -7.08 9.98
C ALA A 93 2.96 -8.24 10.34
N GLY A 94 4.27 -7.95 10.47
CA GLY A 94 5.32 -8.92 10.81
C GLY A 94 6.17 -9.34 9.61
N VAL A 95 6.68 -10.58 9.63
CA VAL A 95 7.54 -11.09 8.54
C VAL A 95 6.72 -11.20 7.24
N PRO A 96 7.11 -10.55 6.13
CA PRO A 96 6.31 -10.46 4.91
C PRO A 96 5.81 -11.81 4.37
N VAL A 97 6.65 -12.85 4.32
CA VAL A 97 6.21 -14.18 3.81
C VAL A 97 5.09 -14.79 4.66
N LYS A 98 5.10 -14.57 5.98
CA LYS A 98 4.08 -15.06 6.90
C LYS A 98 2.80 -14.23 6.77
N ALA A 99 2.93 -12.90 6.77
CA ALA A 99 1.81 -11.99 6.59
C ALA A 99 1.11 -12.24 5.23
N ASN A 100 1.89 -12.42 4.17
CA ASN A 100 1.38 -12.64 2.81
C ASN A 100 0.65 -13.97 2.63
N ARG A 101 1.04 -15.01 3.39
CA ARG A 101 0.37 -16.32 3.37
C ARG A 101 -0.68 -16.47 4.47
N SER A 102 -1.06 -15.36 5.13
CA SER A 102 -2.08 -15.35 6.17
C SER A 102 -3.47 -14.93 5.64
N THR A 103 -4.49 -15.11 6.47
CA THR A 103 -5.85 -14.60 6.23
C THR A 103 -6.03 -13.14 6.64
N PHE A 104 -5.04 -12.51 7.29
CA PHE A 104 -5.06 -11.13 7.76
C PHE A 104 -4.56 -10.12 6.71
N GLY A 105 -4.63 -10.48 5.43
CA GLY A 105 -4.29 -9.57 4.33
C GLY A 105 -5.23 -8.38 4.29
N ILE A 106 -4.70 -7.20 3.95
CA ILE A 106 -5.52 -6.02 3.64
C ILE A 106 -6.42 -6.35 2.44
N GLY A 107 -7.72 -6.10 2.58
CA GLY A 107 -8.73 -6.43 1.56
C GLY A 107 -8.96 -7.93 1.35
N CYS A 108 -8.43 -8.80 2.23
CA CYS A 108 -8.50 -10.26 2.06
C CYS A 108 -9.93 -10.77 2.00
N ALA A 109 -10.80 -10.35 2.92
CA ALA A 109 -12.24 -10.56 2.82
C ALA A 109 -12.88 -9.27 2.32
N THR A 110 -13.52 -9.32 1.16
CA THR A 110 -14.08 -8.14 0.51
C THR A 110 -15.38 -8.49 -0.22
N THR A 111 -16.10 -7.47 -0.70
CA THR A 111 -17.22 -7.64 -1.64
C THR A 111 -16.84 -7.10 -3.02
N LEU A 112 -17.66 -7.38 -4.04
CA LEU A 112 -17.44 -6.85 -5.39
C LEU A 112 -17.48 -5.33 -5.38
N LYS A 113 -18.47 -4.72 -4.71
CA LYS A 113 -18.55 -3.26 -4.59
C LYS A 113 -17.37 -2.68 -3.82
N ASN A 114 -16.94 -3.32 -2.73
CA ASN A 114 -15.80 -2.87 -1.97
C ASN A 114 -14.50 -2.94 -2.79
N TRP A 115 -14.29 -4.02 -3.56
CA TRP A 115 -13.19 -4.12 -4.52
C TRP A 115 -13.19 -2.97 -5.52
N LEU A 116 -14.33 -2.74 -6.19
CA LEU A 116 -14.46 -1.70 -7.20
C LEU A 116 -14.33 -0.28 -6.63
N GLY A 117 -14.79 -0.05 -5.41
CA GLY A 117 -14.74 1.25 -4.74
C GLY A 117 -13.38 1.59 -4.13
N MET A 118 -12.65 0.59 -3.63
CA MET A 118 -11.48 0.80 -2.76
C MET A 118 -10.17 0.20 -3.29
N TRP A 119 -10.22 -0.98 -3.94
CA TRP A 119 -9.01 -1.77 -4.23
C TRP A 119 -8.64 -1.81 -5.72
N SER A 120 -9.60 -1.53 -6.61
CA SER A 120 -9.37 -1.52 -8.05
C SER A 120 -8.50 -0.33 -8.47
N LEU A 121 -7.34 -0.61 -9.08
CA LEU A 121 -6.47 0.41 -9.64
C LEU A 121 -7.09 1.18 -10.81
N SER A 122 -8.13 0.64 -11.45
CA SER A 122 -8.83 1.30 -12.55
C SER A 122 -10.16 1.95 -12.16
N HIS A 123 -10.87 1.45 -11.14
CA HIS A 123 -12.21 1.95 -10.79
C HIS A 123 -12.31 2.67 -9.45
N ALA A 124 -11.45 2.34 -8.47
CA ALA A 124 -11.59 2.85 -7.11
C ALA A 124 -11.56 4.38 -7.08
N GLN A 125 -12.53 4.98 -6.39
CA GLN A 125 -12.57 6.42 -6.12
C GLN A 125 -11.81 6.77 -4.83
N THR A 126 -11.46 5.78 -4.01
CA THR A 126 -10.62 5.96 -2.83
C THR A 126 -9.15 6.15 -3.25
N ARG A 127 -8.84 7.28 -3.88
CA ARG A 127 -7.48 7.66 -4.30
C ARG A 127 -7.18 9.07 -3.80
N ALA A 128 -6.05 9.23 -3.12
CA ALA A 128 -5.71 10.51 -2.52
C ALA A 128 -5.37 11.58 -3.56
N GLU A 129 -4.56 11.25 -4.57
CA GLU A 129 -3.96 12.25 -5.49
C GLU A 129 -4.97 13.22 -6.13
N PRO A 130 -6.12 12.81 -6.70
CA PRO A 130 -7.08 13.75 -7.27
C PRO A 130 -7.69 14.71 -6.24
N HIS A 131 -7.90 14.24 -5.01
CA HIS A 131 -8.52 15.03 -3.94
C HIS A 131 -7.53 15.89 -3.16
N LEU A 132 -6.24 15.49 -3.10
CA LEU A 132 -5.19 16.28 -2.48
C LEU A 132 -4.97 17.61 -3.21
N ALA A 133 -5.23 17.67 -4.52
CA ALA A 133 -5.18 18.91 -5.29
C ALA A 133 -6.19 19.97 -4.81
N ASP A 134 -7.30 19.56 -4.21
CA ASP A 134 -8.31 20.46 -3.65
C ASP A 134 -7.94 20.96 -2.23
N VAL A 135 -6.95 20.35 -1.58
CA VAL A 135 -6.45 20.76 -0.26
C VAL A 135 -5.53 21.96 -0.41
N THR A 136 -6.12 23.16 -0.37
CA THR A 136 -5.42 24.45 -0.57
C THR A 136 -5.04 25.17 0.73
N VAL A 137 -5.57 24.71 1.87
CA VAL A 137 -5.20 25.20 3.21
C VAL A 137 -3.76 24.80 3.56
N PRO A 138 -3.09 25.49 4.51
CA PRO A 138 -1.76 25.09 4.95
C PRO A 138 -1.69 23.63 5.36
N ALA A 139 -0.64 22.92 4.92
CA ALA A 139 -0.52 21.47 5.09
C ALA A 139 0.88 21.01 5.55
N LEU A 140 0.91 19.99 6.40
CA LEU A 140 2.13 19.32 6.86
C LEU A 140 2.04 17.82 6.57
N VAL A 141 3.05 17.26 5.91
CA VAL A 141 3.19 15.81 5.70
C VAL A 141 4.33 15.30 6.57
N ILE A 142 4.05 14.36 7.48
CA ILE A 142 5.07 13.73 8.33
C ILE A 142 5.23 12.27 7.91
N ASN A 143 6.46 11.84 7.62
CA ASN A 143 6.80 10.45 7.36
C ASN A 143 7.66 9.87 8.51
N ALA A 144 7.45 8.59 8.82
CA ALA A 144 8.29 7.84 9.74
C ALA A 144 9.41 7.13 8.96
N ASP A 145 10.67 7.39 9.29
CA ASP A 145 11.83 6.87 8.54
C ASP A 145 11.97 5.34 8.68
N GLY A 146 11.54 4.77 9.79
CA GLY A 146 11.52 3.34 10.06
C GLY A 146 10.20 2.66 9.69
N ASP A 147 9.32 3.31 8.94
CA ASP A 147 8.04 2.74 8.52
C ASP A 147 8.26 1.52 7.59
N THR A 148 7.46 0.48 7.82
CA THR A 148 7.56 -0.83 7.16
C THR A 148 6.38 -1.11 6.24
N GLY A 149 5.56 -0.10 5.92
CA GLY A 149 4.52 -0.21 4.91
C GLY A 149 4.12 1.10 4.22
N VAL A 150 4.63 2.25 4.67
CA VAL A 150 4.53 3.54 3.95
C VAL A 150 5.94 4.09 3.75
N PHE A 151 6.37 4.22 2.50
CA PHE A 151 7.76 4.56 2.16
C PHE A 151 7.92 6.07 1.89
N PRO A 152 9.16 6.59 1.89
CA PRO A 152 9.40 8.02 1.63
C PRO A 152 8.82 8.53 0.31
N SER A 153 8.84 7.71 -0.76
CA SER A 153 8.19 8.06 -2.04
C SER A 153 6.67 8.18 -1.93
N ASP A 154 6.00 7.41 -1.06
CA ASP A 154 4.56 7.51 -0.85
C ASP A 154 4.22 8.84 -0.17
N ALA A 155 4.98 9.22 0.86
CA ALA A 155 4.85 10.53 1.52
C ALA A 155 5.19 11.70 0.59
N ARG A 156 6.20 11.53 -0.29
CA ARG A 156 6.56 12.48 -1.34
C ARG A 156 5.40 12.73 -2.29
N ARG A 157 4.77 11.66 -2.80
CA ARG A 157 3.61 11.75 -3.70
C ARG A 157 2.45 12.51 -3.07
N ILE A 158 2.17 12.26 -1.79
CA ILE A 158 1.14 13.01 -1.04
C ILE A 158 1.50 14.49 -0.98
N TYR A 159 2.74 14.81 -0.58
CA TYR A 159 3.21 16.18 -0.49
C TYR A 159 3.15 16.91 -1.83
N ASP A 160 3.59 16.27 -2.91
CA ASP A 160 3.61 16.85 -4.25
C ASP A 160 2.19 17.09 -4.77
N ALA A 161 1.24 16.18 -4.50
CA ALA A 161 -0.15 16.27 -4.93
C ALA A 161 -0.99 17.31 -4.18
N LEU A 162 -0.56 17.80 -3.01
CA LEU A 162 -1.27 18.86 -2.27
C LEU A 162 -1.38 20.14 -3.10
N GLY A 163 -2.59 20.69 -3.22
CA GLY A 163 -2.87 21.98 -3.85
C GLY A 163 -2.39 23.20 -3.03
N ALA A 164 -2.03 22.99 -1.77
CA ALA A 164 -1.54 24.01 -0.87
C ALA A 164 -0.21 24.62 -1.37
N THR A 165 -0.15 25.95 -1.40
CA THR A 165 1.09 26.69 -1.63
C THR A 165 1.93 26.75 -0.36
N ASP A 166 1.28 26.87 0.79
CA ASP A 166 1.91 26.80 2.11
C ASP A 166 1.90 25.35 2.60
N LYS A 167 2.88 24.57 2.14
CA LYS A 167 3.06 23.19 2.56
C LYS A 167 4.46 22.92 3.09
N SER A 168 4.55 22.02 4.05
CA SER A 168 5.83 21.58 4.62
C SER A 168 5.85 20.06 4.75
N GLN A 169 7.06 19.53 4.90
CA GLN A 169 7.26 18.11 5.17
C GLN A 169 8.29 17.92 6.27
N ALA A 170 8.09 16.88 7.08
CA ALA A 170 9.05 16.42 8.06
C ALA A 170 9.22 14.89 7.99
N THR A 171 10.38 14.43 8.43
CA THR A 171 10.66 13.00 8.65
C THR A 171 11.08 12.81 10.10
N ILE A 172 10.54 11.78 10.75
CA ILE A 172 10.85 11.44 12.14
C ILE A 172 11.41 10.02 12.17
N ASP A 173 12.48 9.81 12.94
CA ASP A 173 13.02 8.47 13.20
C ASP A 173 12.03 7.68 14.09
N ALA A 174 11.16 6.91 13.47
CA ALA A 174 10.09 6.18 14.12
C ALA A 174 9.60 5.01 13.25
N ASP A 175 8.90 4.07 13.87
CA ASP A 175 8.11 3.05 13.20
C ASP A 175 6.78 3.61 12.67
N HIS A 176 6.03 2.76 11.96
CA HIS A 176 4.73 3.07 11.37
C HIS A 176 3.72 3.70 12.35
N TYR A 177 3.78 3.34 13.64
CA TYR A 177 2.83 3.76 14.67
C TYR A 177 3.41 4.80 15.65
N PHE A 178 4.61 5.30 15.35
CA PHE A 178 5.39 6.19 16.20
C PHE A 178 5.53 5.64 17.63
N GLN A 179 5.74 4.33 17.80
CA GLN A 179 5.82 3.70 19.12
C GLN A 179 7.22 3.74 19.75
N ASN A 180 8.25 4.11 18.98
CA ASN A 180 9.59 4.32 19.54
C ASN A 180 9.56 5.35 20.69
N PRO A 181 10.37 5.16 21.75
CA PRO A 181 10.46 6.11 22.85
C PRO A 181 10.70 7.55 22.35
N GLY A 182 9.81 8.47 22.72
CA GLY A 182 9.88 9.88 22.34
C GLY A 182 9.33 10.24 20.95
N ALA A 183 9.04 9.28 20.07
CA ALA A 183 8.59 9.57 18.70
C ALA A 183 7.27 10.34 18.64
N ARG A 184 6.28 10.01 19.50
CA ARG A 184 5.01 10.75 19.57
C ARG A 184 5.19 12.17 20.11
N GLN A 185 6.11 12.36 21.05
CA GLN A 185 6.42 13.69 21.57
C GLN A 185 7.07 14.53 20.47
N ALA A 186 8.08 13.99 19.77
CA ALA A 186 8.70 14.64 18.63
C ALA A 186 7.69 14.98 17.51
N GLN A 187 6.74 14.08 17.24
CA GLN A 187 5.65 14.31 16.29
C GLN A 187 4.75 15.46 16.75
N ALA A 188 4.33 15.47 18.01
CA ALA A 188 3.51 16.54 18.58
C ALA A 188 4.23 17.90 18.56
N ASP A 189 5.50 17.92 18.94
CA ASP A 189 6.34 19.14 18.95
C ASP A 189 6.51 19.68 17.51
N THR A 190 6.75 18.80 16.54
CA THR A 190 6.83 19.17 15.11
C THR A 190 5.53 19.81 14.63
N ILE A 191 4.38 19.24 14.99
CA ILE A 191 3.07 19.79 14.64
C ILE A 191 2.86 21.16 15.31
N ALA A 192 3.19 21.27 16.60
CA ALA A 192 3.02 22.51 17.36
C ALA A 192 3.90 23.65 16.84
N GLU A 193 5.18 23.38 16.56
CA GLU A 193 6.09 24.37 15.97
C GLU A 193 5.66 24.79 14.56
N TRP A 194 5.15 23.86 13.77
CA TRP A 194 4.62 24.16 12.44
C TRP A 194 3.37 25.04 12.53
N ALA A 195 2.47 24.77 13.48
CA ALA A 195 1.24 25.52 13.67
C ALA A 195 1.50 26.95 14.17
N SER A 196 2.42 27.14 15.11
CA SER A 196 2.72 28.47 15.71
C SER A 196 3.31 29.49 14.73
N LYS A 197 3.76 29.05 13.55
CA LYS A 197 4.21 29.93 12.46
C LYS A 197 3.07 30.47 11.60
N ARG A 198 1.82 30.02 11.83
CA ARG A 198 0.63 30.30 11.00
C ARG A 198 -0.55 30.84 11.78
N TRP A 199 -0.60 30.57 13.09
CA TRP A 199 -1.67 30.95 14.02
C TRP A 199 -1.03 31.44 15.32
#